data_AF-A0A8B8C177-F1
#
_entry.id   AF-A0A8B8C177-F1
#
_cell.length_a   1.000
_cell.length_b   1.000
_cell.length_c   1.000
_cell.angle_alpha   90.00
_cell.angle_beta   90.00
_cell.angle_gamma   90.00
#
_symmetry.space_group_name_H-M   'P 1'
#
loop_
_entity.id
_entity.type
_entity.pdbx_description
1 polymer ?
#
loop_
_entity_poly.entity_id
_entity_poly.type
_entity_poly.pdbx_seq_one_letter_code
_entity_poly.pdbx_strand_id
1 'polypeptide(L)'
;MSTLYIIVGLGVYCLAYENIALNKPAFQHYPYPYADKMGGEHLIQAGNAVDGLRSNLSVWAGQCVISDIGKQNATLWVNLGSIFSIHHITIYYRTGNAPWGRNNGFTSRFLGFSLYVSNTTNKSDGTLCFEDTNFNLDTIPAVFNTTCFLHEQYVIYYNERLAWKTYPVGYSEYAFNELCELEVFGCLRGYYGFTCNIPCSEHCLSDCHIETGNCQGCKPGYRGDRCELKCEIGKHGYQCQSTCGFCLVASQCSHVDGTCLTGCSAGYIGSLCKTKCEIGKYGNQCQSTCGACLDPNKCSHVDGTCLTGCASGYTGSLCKTKCNKNKYGLNCSETCGNCHDLSECHYINGSCLNGCGPGFLGEKCNLECSPGFYGVECLQECSSFCKRSRDCNHVTGFCKNGCKTGWQGSDCFEEDKRNEMLASTSRISQQNKQRVSTVKRMQLRLPTVDIRS
;
A
#
# COMPACT_ATOMS: atom_id res chain seq x y z
N MET A 1 58.41 -48.99 -36.24
CA MET A 1 57.51 -48.63 -35.13
C MET A 1 58.17 -47.53 -34.33
N SER A 2 57.43 -46.47 -34.02
CA SER A 2 57.48 -45.66 -32.79
C SER A 2 56.83 -44.31 -33.07
N THR A 3 55.52 -44.25 -32.84
CA THR A 3 54.76 -43.00 -32.85
C THR A 3 54.95 -42.35 -31.48
N LEU A 4 55.56 -41.16 -31.44
CA LEU A 4 55.77 -40.38 -30.23
C LEU A 4 54.47 -39.64 -29.88
N TYR A 5 53.82 -40.03 -28.78
CA TYR A 5 52.67 -39.32 -28.24
C TYR A 5 53.15 -38.27 -27.23
N ILE A 6 53.00 -36.99 -27.57
CA ILE A 6 53.17 -35.89 -26.63
C ILE A 6 51.86 -35.74 -25.86
N ILE A 7 51.85 -36.22 -24.61
CA ILE A 7 50.75 -35.97 -23.68
C ILE A 7 50.98 -34.57 -23.09
N VAL A 8 50.27 -33.57 -23.62
CA VAL A 8 50.16 -32.26 -22.98
C VAL A 8 49.21 -32.42 -21.80
N GLY A 9 49.76 -32.59 -20.60
CA GLY A 9 48.98 -32.58 -19.38
C GLY A 9 48.30 -31.22 -19.22
N LEU A 10 46.98 -31.19 -19.32
CA LEU A 10 46.17 -30.05 -18.89
C LEU A 10 46.35 -29.91 -17.37
N GLY A 11 47.22 -29.00 -16.95
CA GLY A 11 47.31 -28.59 -15.56
C GLY A 11 45.94 -28.05 -15.14
N VAL A 12 45.28 -28.76 -14.23
CA VAL A 12 44.10 -28.23 -13.54
C VAL A 12 44.62 -27.13 -12.62
N TYR A 13 44.59 -25.89 -13.09
CA TYR A 13 44.76 -24.72 -12.23
C TYR A 13 43.53 -24.67 -11.32
N CYS A 14 43.68 -25.18 -10.10
CA CYS A 14 42.70 -24.95 -9.05
C CYS A 14 42.83 -23.47 -8.67
N LEU A 15 42.04 -22.61 -9.30
CA LEU A 15 41.98 -21.18 -8.98
C LEU A 15 41.24 -21.05 -7.65
N ALA A 16 42.02 -20.98 -6.57
CA ALA A 16 41.55 -20.69 -5.22
C ALA A 16 41.53 -19.18 -4.96
N TYR A 17 40.96 -18.77 -3.83
CA TYR A 17 41.12 -17.42 -3.31
C TYR A 17 42.59 -16.97 -3.35
N GLU A 18 42.82 -15.72 -3.76
CA GLU A 18 44.18 -15.16 -3.84
C GLU A 18 44.59 -14.54 -2.50
N ASN A 19 45.90 -14.57 -2.18
CA ASN A 19 46.43 -13.83 -1.04
C ASN A 19 46.41 -12.33 -1.35
N ILE A 20 45.33 -11.65 -0.99
CA ILE A 20 45.09 -10.22 -1.22
C ILE A 20 45.94 -9.32 -0.32
N ALA A 21 46.64 -9.88 0.68
CA ALA A 21 47.62 -9.14 1.49
C ALA A 21 49.03 -9.12 0.87
N LEU A 22 49.31 -9.97 -0.13
CA LEU A 22 50.64 -10.09 -0.72
C LEU A 22 51.18 -8.75 -1.26
N ASN A 23 52.37 -8.37 -0.79
CA ASN A 23 53.08 -7.13 -1.10
C ASN A 23 52.27 -5.85 -0.82
N LYS A 24 51.29 -5.91 0.10
CA LYS A 24 50.51 -4.75 0.49
C LYS A 24 51.24 -3.88 1.52
N PRO A 25 50.93 -2.57 1.60
CA PRO A 25 51.46 -1.72 2.64
C PRO A 25 51.09 -2.25 4.04
N ALA A 26 52.10 -2.44 4.87
CA ALA A 26 51.95 -2.91 6.24
C ALA A 26 52.60 -1.92 7.21
N PHE A 27 52.11 -1.91 8.44
CA PHE A 27 52.62 -1.08 9.52
C PHE A 27 52.66 -1.89 10.81
N GLN A 28 53.73 -1.68 11.59
CA GLN A 28 53.85 -2.21 12.93
C GLN A 28 54.01 -1.07 13.93
N HIS A 29 53.40 -1.24 15.11
CA HIS A 29 53.64 -0.36 16.23
C HIS A 29 54.81 -0.87 17.06
N TYR A 30 55.67 0.04 17.53
CA TYR A 30 56.88 -0.25 18.31
C TYR A 30 57.82 -1.28 17.66
N PRO A 31 58.42 -1.01 16.47
CA PRO A 31 59.45 -1.89 15.92
C PRO A 31 60.63 -2.02 16.88
N TYR A 32 61.30 -3.18 16.86
CA TYR A 32 62.45 -3.43 17.74
C TYR A 32 63.56 -2.37 17.53
N PRO A 33 63.94 -1.62 18.58
CA PRO A 33 64.71 -0.37 18.44
C PRO A 33 66.21 -0.57 18.13
N TYR A 34 66.70 -1.82 18.14
CA TYR A 34 68.10 -2.15 17.89
C TYR A 34 68.30 -2.94 16.59
N ALA A 35 67.40 -2.79 15.61
CA ALA A 35 67.50 -3.44 14.30
C ALA A 35 68.84 -3.18 13.60
N ASP A 36 69.37 -1.96 13.68
CA ASP A 36 70.68 -1.60 13.11
C ASP A 36 71.83 -2.44 13.68
N LYS A 37 71.74 -2.83 14.95
CA LYS A 37 72.74 -3.69 15.61
C LYS A 37 72.60 -5.16 15.21
N MET A 38 71.46 -5.54 14.61
CA MET A 38 71.17 -6.90 14.15
C MET A 38 71.48 -7.11 12.66
N GLY A 39 71.88 -6.06 11.93
CA GLY A 39 72.14 -6.13 10.48
C GLY A 39 71.27 -5.19 9.65
N GLY A 40 70.36 -4.43 10.27
CA GLY A 40 69.58 -3.37 9.62
C GLY A 40 68.06 -3.56 9.72
N GLU A 41 67.31 -2.49 9.47
CA GLU A 41 65.84 -2.47 9.57
C GLU A 41 65.12 -3.44 8.63
N HIS A 42 65.72 -3.75 7.48
CA HIS A 42 65.17 -4.69 6.50
C HIS A 42 64.88 -6.09 7.10
N LEU A 43 65.55 -6.46 8.18
CA LEU A 43 65.33 -7.75 8.85
C LEU A 43 64.00 -7.82 9.61
N ILE A 44 63.42 -6.67 9.99
CA ILE A 44 62.26 -6.62 10.89
C ILE A 44 61.12 -5.72 10.40
N GLN A 45 61.24 -5.16 9.19
CA GLN A 45 60.27 -4.20 8.64
C GLN A 45 58.86 -4.81 8.55
N ALA A 46 57.83 -3.97 8.66
CA ALA A 46 56.44 -4.43 8.69
C ALA A 46 56.03 -5.19 7.40
N GLY A 47 56.62 -4.84 6.26
CA GLY A 47 56.37 -5.51 4.98
C GLY A 47 56.78 -6.99 4.96
N ASN A 48 57.67 -7.43 5.84
CA ASN A 48 58.09 -8.83 5.92
C ASN A 48 56.96 -9.75 6.36
N ALA A 49 55.88 -9.24 6.97
CA ALA A 49 54.71 -10.06 7.29
C ALA A 49 53.80 -10.31 6.08
N VAL A 50 54.06 -9.72 4.91
CA VAL A 50 53.17 -9.82 3.76
C VAL A 50 53.92 -9.95 2.44
N ASP A 51 55.21 -10.32 2.48
CA ASP A 51 56.04 -10.47 1.29
C ASP A 51 55.93 -11.88 0.67
N GLY A 52 55.21 -12.79 1.33
CA GLY A 52 55.01 -14.18 0.92
C GLY A 52 56.13 -15.13 1.36
N LEU A 53 57.15 -14.63 2.06
CA LEU A 53 58.31 -15.41 2.50
C LEU A 53 58.12 -15.95 3.91
N ARG A 54 58.05 -17.27 4.04
CA ARG A 54 57.87 -17.96 5.35
C ARG A 54 58.63 -19.28 5.47
N SER A 55 59.68 -19.42 4.67
CA SER A 55 60.52 -20.62 4.62
C SER A 55 61.50 -20.67 5.80
N ASN A 56 61.85 -19.51 6.35
CA ASN A 56 62.79 -19.38 7.45
C ASN A 56 62.21 -18.44 8.51
N LEU A 57 61.69 -19.01 9.57
CA LEU A 57 60.96 -18.33 10.65
C LEU A 57 61.88 -17.78 11.74
N SER A 58 63.15 -17.54 11.39
CA SER A 58 64.15 -16.88 12.22
C SER A 58 64.25 -15.40 11.85
N VAL A 59 64.40 -14.54 12.85
CA VAL A 59 64.59 -13.09 12.64
C VAL A 59 65.79 -12.77 11.74
N TRP A 60 66.84 -13.58 11.80
CA TRP A 60 68.07 -13.38 11.02
C TRP A 60 67.88 -13.59 9.52
N ALA A 61 66.75 -14.18 9.12
CA ALA A 61 66.41 -14.42 7.71
C ALA A 61 65.65 -13.26 7.07
N GLY A 62 65.23 -12.25 7.86
CA GLY A 62 64.51 -11.09 7.36
C GLY A 62 63.10 -11.39 6.83
N GLN A 63 62.47 -12.47 7.30
CA GLN A 63 61.12 -12.90 6.90
C GLN A 63 60.10 -12.71 8.04
N CYS A 64 60.43 -11.93 9.06
CA CYS A 64 59.52 -11.71 10.18
C CYS A 64 59.52 -10.27 10.65
N VAL A 65 58.37 -9.81 11.12
CA VAL A 65 58.19 -8.55 11.83
C VAL A 65 58.55 -8.76 13.29
N ILE A 66 59.13 -7.75 13.96
CA ILE A 66 59.53 -7.87 15.37
C ILE A 66 59.24 -6.57 16.13
N SER A 67 58.36 -6.65 17.13
CA SER A 67 58.11 -5.57 18.08
C SER A 67 59.15 -5.49 19.20
N ASP A 68 59.27 -4.30 19.77
CA ASP A 68 60.05 -4.01 20.98
C ASP A 68 59.59 -4.82 22.20
N ILE A 69 60.49 -4.95 23.18
CA ILE A 69 60.24 -5.63 24.45
C ILE A 69 59.69 -4.63 25.47
N GLY A 70 58.86 -5.09 26.41
CA GLY A 70 58.35 -4.24 27.50
C GLY A 70 57.08 -3.45 27.15
N LYS A 71 56.50 -3.67 25.97
CA LYS A 71 55.26 -2.99 25.55
C LYS A 71 54.03 -3.75 26.01
N GLN A 72 53.01 -2.98 26.43
CA GLN A 72 51.73 -3.52 26.91
C GLN A 72 50.72 -3.76 25.78
N ASN A 73 51.01 -3.28 24.56
CA ASN A 73 50.27 -3.66 23.37
C ASN A 73 51.21 -3.77 22.17
N ALA A 74 50.79 -4.58 21.20
CA ALA A 74 51.46 -4.74 19.92
C ALA A 74 50.40 -4.78 18.82
N THR A 75 50.59 -3.93 17.81
CA THR A 75 49.66 -3.81 16.69
C THR A 75 50.43 -4.00 15.39
N LEU A 76 49.89 -4.79 14.50
CA LEU A 76 50.30 -4.88 13.11
C LEU A 76 49.05 -4.73 12.26
N TRP A 77 49.07 -3.88 11.23
CA TRP A 77 47.98 -3.82 10.26
C TRP A 77 48.49 -3.88 8.83
N VAL A 78 47.64 -4.38 7.95
CA VAL A 78 47.86 -4.45 6.50
C VAL A 78 46.75 -3.68 5.80
N ASN A 79 47.12 -2.80 4.88
CA ASN A 79 46.20 -2.05 4.03
C ASN A 79 46.03 -2.76 2.69
N LEU A 80 44.88 -3.40 2.46
CA LEU A 80 44.60 -4.16 1.23
C LEU A 80 44.48 -3.25 -0.01
N GLY A 81 44.37 -1.93 0.19
CA GLY A 81 44.30 -0.90 -0.87
C GLY A 81 42.91 -0.66 -1.43
N SER A 82 41.95 -1.56 -1.16
CA SER A 82 40.52 -1.42 -1.44
C SER A 82 39.73 -2.24 -0.43
N ILE A 83 38.41 -2.18 -0.49
CA ILE A 83 37.54 -3.05 0.32
C ILE A 83 37.45 -4.42 -0.37
N PHE A 84 37.82 -5.48 0.34
CA PHE A 84 37.74 -6.86 -0.12
C PHE A 84 36.76 -7.66 0.73
N SER A 85 36.13 -8.65 0.12
CA SER A 85 35.42 -9.71 0.83
C SER A 85 36.47 -10.70 1.34
N ILE A 86 36.67 -10.77 2.65
CA ILE A 86 37.64 -11.67 3.26
C ILE A 86 36.98 -13.05 3.40
N HIS A 87 37.73 -14.11 3.11
CA HIS A 87 37.31 -15.48 3.35
C HIS A 87 37.99 -16.02 4.62
N HIS A 88 39.32 -16.01 4.63
CA HIS A 88 40.10 -16.51 5.75
C HIS A 88 41.43 -15.77 5.87
N ILE A 89 41.99 -15.85 7.07
CA ILE A 89 43.26 -15.21 7.45
C ILE A 89 44.15 -16.31 8.03
N THR A 90 45.38 -16.39 7.52
CA THR A 90 46.40 -17.32 8.00
C THR A 90 47.58 -16.54 8.56
N ILE A 91 48.04 -16.93 9.75
CA ILE A 91 49.18 -16.33 10.44
C ILE A 91 50.27 -17.38 10.60
N TYR A 92 51.49 -17.04 10.22
CA TYR A 92 52.69 -17.82 10.51
C TYR A 92 53.45 -17.10 11.62
N TYR A 93 53.51 -17.70 12.79
CA TYR A 93 54.24 -17.13 13.92
C TYR A 93 55.74 -17.32 13.78
N ARG A 94 56.52 -16.42 14.40
CA ARG A 94 57.95 -16.64 14.59
C ARG A 94 58.19 -17.87 15.47
N THR A 95 58.91 -18.84 14.92
CA THR A 95 59.31 -20.06 15.66
C THR A 95 60.81 -20.11 15.94
N GLY A 96 61.60 -19.26 15.28
CA GLY A 96 63.06 -19.35 15.28
C GLY A 96 63.60 -20.58 14.56
N ASN A 97 62.78 -21.24 13.73
CA ASN A 97 63.02 -22.58 13.17
C ASN A 97 63.20 -23.68 14.22
N ALA A 98 62.78 -23.44 15.46
CA ALA A 98 62.77 -24.44 16.50
C ALA A 98 61.42 -25.19 16.50
N PRO A 99 61.37 -26.45 17.01
CA PRO A 99 60.11 -27.16 17.21
C PRO A 99 59.10 -26.29 17.96
N TRP A 100 57.85 -26.29 17.50
CA TRP A 100 56.76 -25.52 18.11
C TRP A 100 56.14 -26.26 19.30
N GLY A 101 55.65 -25.50 20.29
CA GLY A 101 54.98 -26.02 21.48
C GLY A 101 55.45 -25.35 22.76
N ARG A 102 55.16 -25.95 23.91
CA ARG A 102 55.40 -25.36 25.24
C ARG A 102 56.84 -24.92 25.52
N ASN A 103 57.81 -25.66 24.97
CA ASN A 103 59.23 -25.38 25.18
C ASN A 103 59.81 -24.36 24.18
N ASN A 104 59.03 -23.92 23.19
CA ASN A 104 59.47 -22.90 22.26
C ASN A 104 59.41 -21.51 22.95
N GLY A 105 60.48 -20.74 22.83
CA GLY A 105 60.64 -19.45 23.52
C GLY A 105 59.69 -18.34 23.06
N PHE A 106 58.94 -18.54 21.98
CA PHE A 106 58.02 -17.55 21.42
C PHE A 106 56.54 -17.85 21.68
N THR A 107 56.17 -19.10 22.00
CA THR A 107 54.77 -19.55 22.14
C THR A 107 53.93 -18.67 23.07
N SER A 108 54.48 -18.29 24.22
CA SER A 108 53.79 -17.45 25.23
C SER A 108 53.46 -16.04 24.74
N ARG A 109 54.15 -15.57 23.70
CA ARG A 109 54.04 -14.19 23.18
C ARG A 109 52.77 -13.96 22.38
N PHE A 110 52.24 -15.01 21.75
CA PHE A 110 51.08 -14.92 20.86
C PHE A 110 49.75 -15.22 21.55
N LEU A 111 49.76 -15.77 22.76
CA LEU A 111 48.54 -16.03 23.52
C LEU A 111 47.75 -14.73 23.78
N GLY A 112 46.43 -14.80 23.61
CA GLY A 112 45.50 -13.69 23.83
C GLY A 112 45.44 -12.66 22.70
N PHE A 113 45.91 -13.00 21.50
CA PHE A 113 45.82 -12.11 20.35
C PHE A 113 44.38 -11.99 19.83
N SER A 114 44.15 -10.95 19.05
CA SER A 114 42.88 -10.69 18.37
C SER A 114 43.14 -10.26 16.93
N LEU A 115 42.21 -10.60 16.04
CA LEU A 115 42.17 -10.15 14.67
C LEU A 115 40.93 -9.27 14.46
N TYR A 116 41.15 -8.07 13.94
CA TYR A 116 40.10 -7.16 13.52
C TYR A 116 40.21 -6.89 12.04
N VAL A 117 39.08 -6.53 11.45
CA VAL A 117 39.01 -5.95 10.11
C VAL A 117 38.31 -4.60 10.19
N SER A 118 38.78 -3.61 9.43
CA SER A 118 38.31 -2.23 9.55
C SER A 118 38.45 -1.44 8.26
N ASN A 119 37.69 -0.36 8.12
CA ASN A 119 37.90 0.65 7.08
C ASN A 119 38.90 1.74 7.51
N THR A 120 39.35 1.71 8.76
CA THR A 120 40.36 2.63 9.30
C THR A 120 41.55 1.86 9.86
N THR A 121 42.64 2.56 10.17
CA THR A 121 43.80 1.99 10.86
C THR A 121 43.57 1.75 12.35
N ASN A 122 42.42 2.14 12.89
CA ASN A 122 42.11 2.04 14.31
C ASN A 122 41.24 0.81 14.57
N LYS A 123 41.72 -0.07 15.47
CA LYS A 123 41.01 -1.30 15.84
C LYS A 123 39.63 -1.05 16.46
N SER A 124 39.43 0.10 17.13
CA SER A 124 38.15 0.39 17.81
C SER A 124 37.00 0.61 16.84
N ASP A 125 37.32 0.94 15.59
CA ASP A 125 36.33 1.18 14.54
C ASP A 125 36.06 -0.10 13.74
N GLY A 126 36.84 -1.16 14.00
CA GLY A 126 36.80 -2.43 13.29
C GLY A 126 35.86 -3.45 13.90
N THR A 127 35.59 -4.49 13.13
CA THR A 127 34.84 -5.67 13.55
C THR A 127 35.81 -6.79 13.92
N LEU A 128 35.53 -7.48 15.03
CA LEU A 128 36.34 -8.60 15.50
C LEU A 128 36.12 -9.83 14.60
N CYS A 129 37.18 -10.32 13.95
CA CYS A 129 37.19 -11.60 13.25
C CYS A 129 37.42 -12.76 14.21
N PHE A 130 38.36 -12.60 15.15
CA PHE A 130 38.78 -13.65 16.06
C PHE A 130 39.41 -13.06 17.32
N GLU A 131 39.17 -13.68 18.47
CA GLU A 131 39.87 -13.40 19.72
C GLU A 131 40.29 -14.72 20.37
N ASP A 132 41.58 -14.83 20.66
CA ASP A 132 42.11 -15.95 21.43
C ASP A 132 41.72 -15.82 22.90
N THR A 133 40.87 -16.73 23.34
CA THR A 133 40.47 -16.90 24.75
C THR A 133 40.78 -18.30 25.29
N ASN A 134 41.26 -19.21 24.44
CA ASN A 134 41.28 -20.64 24.71
C ASN A 134 42.65 -21.29 24.53
N PHE A 135 43.55 -20.68 23.76
CA PHE A 135 44.86 -21.27 23.56
C PHE A 135 45.70 -21.22 24.84
N ASN A 136 46.56 -22.22 24.95
CA ASN A 136 47.62 -22.30 25.94
C ASN A 136 48.91 -22.74 25.25
N LEU A 137 49.97 -22.92 26.04
CA LEU A 137 51.30 -23.26 25.53
C LEU A 137 51.38 -24.57 24.72
N ASP A 138 50.41 -25.48 24.88
CA ASP A 138 50.37 -26.76 24.16
C ASP A 138 49.41 -26.74 22.97
N THR A 139 48.42 -25.83 22.96
CA THR A 139 47.32 -25.84 21.99
C THR A 139 47.41 -24.74 20.93
N ILE A 140 48.13 -23.65 21.17
CA ILE A 140 48.36 -22.65 20.12
C ILE A 140 49.14 -23.29 18.96
N PRO A 141 48.68 -23.17 17.70
CA PRO A 141 49.38 -23.76 16.57
C PRO A 141 50.53 -22.86 16.09
N ALA A 142 51.51 -23.44 15.37
CA ALA A 142 52.60 -22.67 14.74
C ALA A 142 52.09 -21.81 13.56
N VAL A 143 51.04 -22.31 12.91
CA VAL A 143 50.31 -21.63 11.83
C VAL A 143 48.85 -21.57 12.25
N PHE A 144 48.34 -20.38 12.46
CA PHE A 144 46.94 -20.15 12.83
C PHE A 144 46.13 -19.82 11.59
N ASN A 145 44.90 -20.32 11.50
CA ASN A 145 43.96 -20.00 10.43
C ASN A 145 42.56 -19.80 11.03
N THR A 146 41.88 -18.74 10.60
CA THR A 146 40.47 -18.50 10.91
C THR A 146 39.72 -18.00 9.68
N THR A 147 38.47 -18.42 9.53
CA THR A 147 37.54 -17.79 8.59
C THR A 147 37.11 -16.42 9.10
N CYS A 148 36.91 -15.47 8.19
CA CYS A 148 36.33 -14.16 8.52
C CYS A 148 35.59 -13.59 7.31
N PHE A 149 34.27 -13.81 7.24
CA PHE A 149 33.42 -13.41 6.12
C PHE A 149 32.95 -11.95 6.23
N LEU A 150 33.91 -11.03 6.29
CA LEU A 150 33.67 -9.59 6.44
C LEU A 150 34.24 -8.81 5.25
N HIS A 151 33.74 -7.59 5.04
CA HIS A 151 34.06 -6.75 3.87
C HIS A 151 34.77 -5.46 4.29
N GLU A 152 36.10 -5.44 4.30
CA GLU A 152 36.86 -4.32 4.87
C GLU A 152 38.18 -4.09 4.11
N GLN A 153 38.85 -2.96 4.40
CA GLN A 153 40.11 -2.57 3.76
C GLN A 153 41.37 -2.95 4.58
N TYR A 154 41.28 -2.96 5.90
CA TYR A 154 42.41 -3.24 6.79
C TYR A 154 42.21 -4.55 7.52
N VAL A 155 43.29 -5.32 7.66
CA VAL A 155 43.38 -6.45 8.59
C VAL A 155 44.36 -6.08 9.69
N ILE A 156 43.93 -6.21 10.94
CA ILE A 156 44.65 -5.73 12.12
C ILE A 156 44.88 -6.90 13.06
N TYR A 157 46.13 -7.29 13.23
CA TYR A 157 46.57 -8.12 14.34
C TYR A 157 46.83 -7.24 15.55
N TYR A 158 46.24 -7.62 16.68
CA TYR A 158 46.37 -6.89 17.93
C TYR A 158 46.62 -7.85 19.08
N ASN A 159 47.51 -7.46 19.99
CA ASN A 159 47.81 -8.23 21.19
C ASN A 159 48.01 -7.25 22.35
N GLU A 160 47.50 -7.59 23.53
CA GLU A 160 47.55 -6.68 24.69
C GLU A 160 47.79 -7.37 26.03
N ARG A 161 48.40 -6.61 26.92
CA ARG A 161 48.68 -6.94 28.32
C ARG A 161 48.24 -5.74 29.16
N LEU A 162 47.01 -5.77 29.67
CA LEU A 162 46.50 -4.70 30.51
C LEU A 162 47.06 -4.85 31.93
N ALA A 163 47.67 -3.79 32.47
CA ALA A 163 48.27 -3.80 33.81
C ALA A 163 47.29 -4.20 34.94
N TRP A 164 45.99 -3.97 34.72
CA TRP A 164 44.92 -4.25 35.68
C TRP A 164 44.26 -5.62 35.51
N LYS A 165 44.67 -6.40 34.50
CA LYS A 165 44.08 -7.70 34.14
C LYS A 165 45.06 -8.81 34.47
N THR A 166 44.59 -9.82 35.20
CA THR A 166 45.36 -11.05 35.42
C THR A 166 45.14 -11.98 34.22
N TYR A 167 46.23 -12.34 33.54
CA TYR A 167 46.21 -13.27 32.41
C TYR A 167 46.47 -14.72 32.85
N PRO A 168 45.99 -15.73 32.09
CA PRO A 168 46.24 -17.12 32.40
C PRO A 168 47.74 -17.48 32.47
N VAL A 169 48.06 -18.54 33.21
CA VAL A 169 49.43 -19.06 33.30
C VAL A 169 49.95 -19.43 31.91
N GLY A 170 51.16 -18.97 31.60
CA GLY A 170 51.84 -19.21 30.32
C GLY A 170 51.79 -18.03 29.36
N TYR A 171 50.98 -17.00 29.62
CA TYR A 171 51.02 -15.76 28.86
C TYR A 171 52.33 -15.00 29.14
N SER A 172 52.91 -14.39 28.11
CA SER A 172 54.02 -13.46 28.29
C SER A 172 53.59 -12.21 29.08
N GLU A 173 54.51 -11.61 29.83
CA GLU A 173 54.29 -10.34 30.56
C GLU A 173 54.01 -9.16 29.60
N TYR A 174 54.56 -9.21 28.39
CA TYR A 174 54.46 -8.15 27.39
C TYR A 174 53.76 -8.64 26.11
N ALA A 175 53.25 -7.71 25.32
CA ALA A 175 52.56 -7.99 24.06
C ALA A 175 53.53 -7.94 22.87
N PHE A 176 53.30 -8.81 21.88
CA PHE A 176 54.16 -8.95 20.70
C PHE A 176 53.35 -9.16 19.41
N ASN A 177 53.89 -8.69 18.29
CA ASN A 177 53.37 -8.89 16.92
C ASN A 177 54.39 -9.60 16.00
N GLU A 178 55.17 -10.51 16.57
CA GLU A 178 56.29 -11.20 15.90
C GLU A 178 55.83 -12.23 14.85
N LEU A 179 55.17 -11.75 13.80
CA LEU A 179 54.62 -12.57 12.71
C LEU A 179 55.63 -12.70 11.57
N CYS A 180 55.76 -13.89 11.01
CA CYS A 180 56.56 -14.12 9.81
C CYS A 180 55.75 -14.05 8.52
N GLU A 181 54.46 -14.33 8.56
CA GLU A 181 53.58 -14.07 7.41
C GLU A 181 52.13 -13.92 7.91
N LEU A 182 51.39 -13.03 7.28
CA LEU A 182 49.97 -12.76 7.45
C LEU A 182 49.31 -12.82 6.07
N GLU A 183 48.80 -14.00 5.72
CA GLU A 183 48.08 -14.21 4.47
C GLU A 183 46.61 -13.88 4.68
N VAL A 184 46.03 -13.07 3.79
CA VAL A 184 44.60 -12.75 3.78
C VAL A 184 44.06 -13.22 2.45
N PHE A 185 43.10 -14.14 2.48
CA PHE A 185 42.51 -14.73 1.28
C PHE A 185 41.09 -14.22 1.10
N GLY A 186 40.74 -13.81 -0.12
CA GLY A 186 39.42 -13.23 -0.39
C GLY A 186 39.18 -12.86 -1.85
N CYS A 187 38.10 -12.13 -2.09
CA CYS A 187 37.67 -11.64 -3.39
C CYS A 187 37.52 -10.12 -3.39
N LEU A 188 37.57 -9.51 -4.58
CA LEU A 188 37.09 -8.14 -4.75
C LEU A 188 35.62 -8.04 -4.29
N ARG A 189 35.27 -6.96 -3.60
CA ARG A 189 33.89 -6.71 -3.15
C ARG A 189 32.91 -6.81 -4.31
N GLY A 190 31.76 -7.45 -4.07
CA GLY A 190 30.72 -7.67 -5.07
C GLY A 190 30.90 -8.95 -5.90
N TYR A 191 31.91 -9.77 -5.62
CA TYR A 191 32.09 -11.09 -6.21
C TYR A 191 32.15 -12.17 -5.13
N TYR A 192 31.70 -13.37 -5.50
CA TYR A 192 31.67 -14.56 -4.65
C TYR A 192 32.07 -15.82 -5.43
N GLY A 193 32.13 -16.94 -4.73
CA GLY A 193 32.57 -18.23 -5.22
C GLY A 193 34.07 -18.42 -5.08
N PHE A 194 34.50 -19.68 -5.15
CA PHE A 194 35.90 -20.08 -4.98
C PHE A 194 36.85 -19.42 -5.98
N THR A 195 36.34 -19.08 -7.17
CA THR A 195 37.07 -18.42 -8.27
C THR A 195 36.91 -16.89 -8.30
N CYS A 196 36.22 -16.29 -7.33
CA CYS A 196 35.98 -14.83 -7.25
C CYS A 196 35.44 -14.18 -8.53
N ASN A 197 34.67 -14.91 -9.34
CA ASN A 197 34.20 -14.45 -10.65
C ASN A 197 32.67 -14.42 -10.78
N ILE A 198 31.94 -14.80 -9.74
CA ILE A 198 30.47 -14.77 -9.75
C ILE A 198 30.02 -13.46 -9.11
N PRO A 199 29.36 -12.56 -9.84
CA PRO A 199 28.91 -11.29 -9.28
C PRO A 199 27.77 -11.51 -8.27
N CYS A 200 27.78 -10.76 -7.17
CA CYS A 200 26.65 -10.64 -6.26
C CYS A 200 25.43 -10.09 -7.01
N SER A 201 24.23 -10.51 -6.59
CA SER A 201 22.98 -9.97 -7.13
C SER A 201 22.90 -8.45 -6.91
N GLU A 202 22.53 -7.71 -7.95
CA GLU A 202 22.27 -6.27 -7.82
C GLU A 202 21.05 -5.95 -6.94
N HIS A 203 20.26 -6.96 -6.59
CA HIS A 203 19.09 -6.84 -5.72
C HIS A 203 19.39 -7.15 -4.25
N CYS A 204 20.63 -7.48 -3.89
CA CYS A 204 21.03 -7.48 -2.48
C CYS A 204 20.92 -6.06 -1.89
N LEU A 205 20.55 -5.96 -0.61
CA LEU A 205 20.54 -4.70 0.13
C LEU A 205 21.96 -4.25 0.52
N SER A 206 22.81 -5.22 0.84
CA SER A 206 24.22 -5.09 1.21
C SER A 206 25.07 -6.09 0.39
N ASP A 207 26.31 -6.32 0.78
CA ASP A 207 27.17 -7.32 0.13
C ASP A 207 26.64 -8.74 0.31
N CYS A 208 27.06 -9.63 -0.59
CA CYS A 208 26.70 -11.05 -0.52
C CYS A 208 27.82 -11.88 0.11
N HIS A 209 27.44 -13.01 0.69
CA HIS A 209 28.36 -13.96 1.32
C HIS A 209 29.36 -14.51 0.28
N ILE A 210 30.65 -14.47 0.61
CA ILE A 210 31.75 -14.80 -0.33
C ILE A 210 31.72 -16.24 -0.86
N GLU A 211 31.19 -17.20 -0.12
CA GLU A 211 31.07 -18.60 -0.60
C GLU A 211 29.75 -18.86 -1.33
N THR A 212 28.62 -18.50 -0.73
CA THR A 212 27.27 -18.92 -1.18
C THR A 212 26.60 -17.91 -2.10
N GLY A 213 27.04 -16.65 -2.08
CA GLY A 213 26.39 -15.55 -2.77
C GLY A 213 25.11 -15.07 -2.08
N ASN A 214 24.80 -15.58 -0.89
CA ASN A 214 23.59 -15.21 -0.17
C ASN A 214 23.64 -13.75 0.27
N CYS A 215 22.56 -13.01 0.03
CA CYS A 215 22.41 -11.64 0.48
C CYS A 215 21.93 -11.63 1.95
N GLN A 216 22.41 -10.66 2.75
CA GLN A 216 21.86 -10.43 4.09
C GLN A 216 20.38 -9.95 4.05
N GLY A 217 19.96 -9.37 2.93
CA GLY A 217 18.60 -8.96 2.67
C GLY A 217 18.40 -8.54 1.23
N CYS A 218 17.13 -8.47 0.81
CA CYS A 218 16.75 -8.10 -0.56
C CYS A 218 16.16 -6.70 -0.63
N LYS A 219 16.44 -6.01 -1.74
CA LYS A 219 15.71 -4.80 -2.12
C LYS A 219 14.21 -5.11 -2.27
N PRO A 220 13.30 -4.14 -2.01
CA PRO A 220 11.87 -4.35 -2.16
C PRO A 220 11.50 -4.87 -3.56
N GLY A 221 10.57 -5.81 -3.61
CA GLY A 221 10.17 -6.50 -4.84
C GLY A 221 10.93 -7.79 -5.15
N TYR A 222 11.92 -8.14 -4.34
CA TYR A 222 12.73 -9.36 -4.51
C TYR A 222 12.76 -10.20 -3.23
N ARG A 223 12.95 -11.51 -3.41
CA ARG A 223 13.10 -12.53 -2.37
C ARG A 223 14.03 -13.65 -2.84
N GLY A 224 14.28 -14.62 -1.95
CA GLY A 224 15.24 -15.69 -2.17
C GLY A 224 16.58 -15.38 -1.50
N ASP A 225 17.39 -16.41 -1.27
CA ASP A 225 18.64 -16.27 -0.52
C ASP A 225 19.65 -15.36 -1.23
N ARG A 226 19.55 -15.25 -2.56
CA ARG A 226 20.40 -14.39 -3.41
C ARG A 226 19.60 -13.29 -4.10
N CYS A 227 18.38 -13.04 -3.63
CA CYS A 227 17.45 -12.05 -4.19
C CYS A 227 17.18 -12.26 -5.69
N GLU A 228 17.18 -13.50 -6.14
CA GLU A 228 16.99 -13.88 -7.54
C GLU A 228 15.51 -13.98 -7.94
N LEU A 229 14.60 -14.03 -6.97
CA LEU A 229 13.17 -14.19 -7.22
C LEU A 229 12.45 -12.85 -7.10
N LYS A 230 11.80 -12.44 -8.18
CA LYS A 230 10.84 -11.34 -8.17
C LYS A 230 9.61 -11.73 -7.34
N CYS A 231 8.95 -10.77 -6.70
CA CYS A 231 7.66 -11.03 -6.04
C CYS A 231 6.63 -11.59 -7.02
N GLU A 232 5.84 -12.54 -6.52
CA GLU A 232 4.73 -13.15 -7.23
C GLU A 232 3.65 -12.13 -7.58
N ILE A 233 2.86 -12.41 -8.62
CA ILE A 233 1.77 -11.54 -9.06
C ILE A 233 0.82 -11.28 -7.88
N GLY A 234 0.50 -10.01 -7.65
CA GLY A 234 -0.35 -9.58 -6.54
C GLY A 234 0.38 -9.36 -5.22
N LYS A 235 1.70 -9.57 -5.16
CA LYS A 235 2.54 -9.25 -4.00
C LYS A 235 3.55 -8.15 -4.31
N HIS A 236 3.94 -7.40 -3.29
CA HIS A 236 4.95 -6.35 -3.41
C HIS A 236 5.70 -6.06 -2.10
N GLY A 237 6.70 -5.20 -2.17
CA GLY A 237 7.41 -4.67 -1.01
C GLY A 237 8.54 -5.56 -0.50
N TYR A 238 8.99 -5.27 0.72
CA TYR A 238 10.04 -6.05 1.37
C TYR A 238 9.58 -7.49 1.61
N GLN A 239 10.40 -8.45 1.20
CA GLN A 239 10.12 -9.90 1.31
C GLN A 239 8.75 -10.32 0.74
N CYS A 240 8.20 -9.54 -0.21
CA CYS A 240 6.91 -9.80 -0.85
C CYS A 240 5.73 -9.97 0.13
N GLN A 241 5.81 -9.33 1.32
CA GLN A 241 4.80 -9.49 2.36
C GLN A 241 3.53 -8.68 2.09
N SER A 242 3.62 -7.59 1.33
CA SER A 242 2.47 -6.74 1.03
C SER A 242 1.66 -7.29 -0.13
N THR A 243 0.35 -7.12 -0.06
CA THR A 243 -0.58 -7.53 -1.15
C THR A 243 -1.03 -6.29 -1.92
N CYS A 244 -1.07 -6.43 -3.23
CA CYS A 244 -1.58 -5.41 -4.15
C CYS A 244 -3.06 -5.10 -3.87
N GLY A 245 -3.49 -3.89 -4.19
CA GLY A 245 -4.91 -3.54 -4.14
C GLY A 245 -5.67 -4.03 -5.37
N PHE A 246 -6.82 -3.42 -5.63
CA PHE A 246 -7.72 -3.78 -6.72
C PHE A 246 -7.29 -3.12 -8.03
N CYS A 247 -6.11 -3.47 -8.51
CA CYS A 247 -5.63 -3.01 -9.82
C CYS A 247 -6.55 -3.50 -10.94
N LEU A 248 -6.66 -2.74 -12.02
CA LEU A 248 -7.43 -3.13 -13.21
C LEU A 248 -6.90 -4.44 -13.83
N VAL A 249 -5.58 -4.57 -13.89
CA VAL A 249 -4.89 -5.80 -14.32
C VAL A 249 -3.95 -6.21 -13.19
N ALA A 250 -4.18 -7.39 -12.59
CA ALA A 250 -3.42 -7.85 -11.42
C ALA A 250 -1.90 -7.97 -11.70
N SER A 251 -1.50 -8.38 -12.90
CA SER A 251 -0.09 -8.48 -13.32
C SER A 251 0.60 -7.13 -13.53
N GLN A 252 -0.16 -6.02 -13.56
CA GLN A 252 0.34 -4.66 -13.71
C GLN A 252 0.47 -3.93 -12.36
N CYS A 253 0.32 -4.66 -11.25
CA CYS A 253 0.76 -4.18 -9.95
C CYS A 253 2.29 -4.19 -9.89
N SER A 254 2.88 -3.06 -9.53
CA SER A 254 4.30 -2.95 -9.24
C SER A 254 4.67 -3.84 -8.06
N HIS A 255 5.45 -4.87 -8.34
CA HIS A 255 6.08 -5.74 -7.34
C HIS A 255 6.98 -5.00 -6.33
N VAL A 256 7.43 -3.77 -6.61
CA VAL A 256 8.31 -3.03 -5.69
C VAL A 256 7.50 -2.32 -4.61
N ASP A 257 6.53 -1.50 -5.00
CA ASP A 257 5.82 -0.56 -4.12
C ASP A 257 4.30 -0.75 -4.10
N GLY A 258 3.76 -1.62 -4.96
CA GLY A 258 2.33 -1.97 -5.00
C GLY A 258 1.46 -1.04 -5.85
N THR A 259 2.05 -0.10 -6.58
CA THR A 259 1.30 0.81 -7.46
C THR A 259 0.66 0.08 -8.63
N CYS A 260 -0.59 0.44 -8.96
CA CYS A 260 -1.32 -0.12 -10.09
C CYS A 260 -1.06 0.71 -11.35
N LEU A 261 -0.18 0.22 -12.24
CA LEU A 261 0.30 0.97 -13.41
C LEU A 261 -0.81 1.25 -14.44
N THR A 262 -1.84 0.41 -14.49
CA THR A 262 -3.00 0.57 -15.40
C THR A 262 -4.23 1.16 -14.70
N GLY A 263 -4.08 1.69 -13.49
CA GLY A 263 -5.19 2.21 -12.69
C GLY A 263 -6.03 1.13 -11.98
N CYS A 264 -7.15 1.56 -11.42
CA CYS A 264 -7.97 0.76 -10.51
C CYS A 264 -9.15 0.08 -11.19
N SER A 265 -9.55 -1.06 -10.64
CA SER A 265 -10.85 -1.66 -10.89
C SER A 265 -11.97 -0.73 -10.43
N ALA A 266 -13.16 -0.85 -11.04
CA ALA A 266 -14.31 -0.03 -10.70
C ALA A 266 -14.64 -0.10 -9.20
N GLY A 267 -14.93 1.07 -8.61
CA GLY A 267 -15.22 1.19 -7.19
C GLY A 267 -14.03 1.41 -6.27
N TYR A 268 -12.81 1.54 -6.83
CA TYR A 268 -11.58 1.82 -6.09
C TYR A 268 -10.79 2.98 -6.71
N ILE A 269 -10.04 3.70 -5.88
CA ILE A 269 -9.19 4.84 -6.24
C ILE A 269 -7.86 4.83 -5.49
N GLY A 270 -6.98 5.77 -5.86
CA GLY A 270 -5.63 5.92 -5.33
C GLY A 270 -4.61 5.09 -6.10
N SER A 271 -3.32 5.42 -5.96
CA SER A 271 -2.23 4.75 -6.70
C SER A 271 -2.09 3.26 -6.39
N LEU A 272 -2.50 2.84 -5.18
CA LEU A 272 -2.50 1.44 -4.75
C LEU A 272 -3.86 0.74 -4.92
N CYS A 273 -4.90 1.46 -5.35
CA CYS A 273 -6.27 0.93 -5.52
C CYS A 273 -6.82 0.19 -4.29
N LYS A 274 -6.53 0.71 -3.08
CA LYS A 274 -7.02 0.17 -1.79
C LYS A 274 -8.20 0.96 -1.23
N THR A 275 -8.38 2.20 -1.69
CA THR A 275 -9.43 3.10 -1.20
C THR A 275 -10.70 2.85 -2.00
N LYS A 276 -11.80 2.49 -1.34
CA LYS A 276 -13.12 2.38 -1.97
C LYS A 276 -13.65 3.76 -2.33
N CYS A 277 -14.55 3.83 -3.31
CA CYS A 277 -15.29 5.07 -3.54
C CYS A 277 -16.03 5.52 -2.27
N GLU A 278 -16.09 6.83 -2.09
CA GLU A 278 -16.88 7.46 -1.04
C GLU A 278 -18.36 7.11 -1.17
N ILE A 279 -19.08 7.17 -0.05
CA ILE A 279 -20.53 6.89 -0.01
C ILE A 279 -21.24 7.81 -1.01
N GLY A 280 -22.09 7.22 -1.85
CA GLY A 280 -22.81 7.94 -2.90
C GLY A 280 -22.05 8.03 -4.23
N LYS A 281 -20.82 7.50 -4.34
CA LYS A 281 -20.05 7.40 -5.58
C LYS A 281 -19.79 5.96 -5.99
N TYR A 282 -19.67 5.72 -7.30
CA TYR A 282 -19.35 4.40 -7.85
C TYR A 282 -18.63 4.44 -9.20
N GLY A 283 -18.19 3.28 -9.67
CA GLY A 283 -17.67 3.08 -11.02
C GLY A 283 -16.18 3.39 -11.15
N ASN A 284 -15.71 3.55 -12.39
CA ASN A 284 -14.31 3.89 -12.66
C ASN A 284 -13.99 5.29 -12.12
N GLN A 285 -12.86 5.41 -11.41
CA GLN A 285 -12.40 6.66 -10.77
C GLN A 285 -13.47 7.33 -9.88
N CYS A 286 -14.46 6.58 -9.40
CA CYS A 286 -15.58 7.10 -8.60
C CYS A 286 -16.33 8.29 -9.24
N GLN A 287 -16.38 8.36 -10.56
CA GLN A 287 -16.98 9.50 -11.28
C GLN A 287 -18.51 9.47 -11.29
N SER A 288 -19.14 8.31 -11.09
CA SER A 288 -20.60 8.18 -11.11
C SER A 288 -21.20 8.40 -9.73
N THR A 289 -22.38 9.04 -9.66
CA THR A 289 -23.12 9.27 -8.42
C THR A 289 -24.30 8.29 -8.31
N CYS A 290 -24.51 7.72 -7.12
CA CYS A 290 -25.64 6.86 -6.79
C CYS A 290 -26.98 7.57 -6.98
N GLY A 291 -28.03 6.81 -7.25
CA GLY A 291 -29.40 7.34 -7.27
C GLY A 291 -30.02 7.45 -5.88
N ALA A 292 -31.34 7.58 -5.83
CA ALA A 292 -32.10 7.70 -4.59
C ALA A 292 -32.32 6.32 -3.93
N CYS A 293 -31.23 5.70 -3.45
CA CYS A 293 -31.31 4.44 -2.70
C CYS A 293 -32.08 4.64 -1.39
N LEU A 294 -32.80 3.62 -0.93
CA LEU A 294 -33.52 3.63 0.35
C LEU A 294 -32.56 3.87 1.53
N ASP A 295 -31.41 3.18 1.52
CA ASP A 295 -30.28 3.48 2.39
C ASP A 295 -29.11 3.96 1.52
N PRO A 296 -28.72 5.25 1.60
CA PRO A 296 -27.60 5.81 0.84
C PRO A 296 -26.27 5.06 1.05
N ASN A 297 -26.08 4.41 2.21
CA ASN A 297 -24.87 3.65 2.53
C ASN A 297 -24.86 2.24 1.90
N LYS A 298 -25.98 1.82 1.30
CA LYS A 298 -26.15 0.51 0.65
C LYS A 298 -26.18 0.62 -0.87
N CYS A 299 -25.68 1.73 -1.42
CA CYS A 299 -25.30 1.82 -2.82
C CYS A 299 -23.97 1.07 -3.02
N SER A 300 -23.94 0.17 -4.00
CA SER A 300 -22.71 -0.52 -4.41
C SER A 300 -21.72 0.50 -4.99
N HIS A 301 -20.54 0.58 -4.38
CA HIS A 301 -19.46 1.44 -4.87
C HIS A 301 -18.88 0.96 -6.22
N VAL A 302 -19.19 -0.26 -6.67
CA VAL A 302 -18.65 -0.81 -7.94
C VAL A 302 -19.51 -0.38 -9.12
N ASP A 303 -20.82 -0.63 -9.07
CA ASP A 303 -21.76 -0.52 -10.18
C ASP A 303 -22.94 0.43 -9.93
N GLY A 304 -23.08 0.95 -8.71
CA GLY A 304 -24.11 1.91 -8.32
C GLY A 304 -25.45 1.30 -7.94
N THR A 305 -25.55 -0.03 -7.87
CA THR A 305 -26.80 -0.74 -7.53
C THR A 305 -27.22 -0.45 -6.09
N CYS A 306 -28.48 -0.11 -5.88
CA CYS A 306 -29.07 0.10 -4.55
C CYS A 306 -29.53 -1.23 -3.94
N LEU A 307 -28.75 -1.78 -3.00
CA LEU A 307 -28.99 -3.12 -2.43
C LEU A 307 -30.24 -3.21 -1.55
N THR A 308 -30.75 -2.08 -1.07
CA THR A 308 -31.97 -1.98 -0.24
C THR A 308 -33.19 -1.49 -1.02
N GLY A 309 -33.09 -1.37 -2.35
CA GLY A 309 -34.13 -0.78 -3.18
C GLY A 309 -34.13 0.75 -3.16
N CYS A 310 -35.19 1.35 -3.69
CA CYS A 310 -35.30 2.78 -3.94
C CYS A 310 -36.13 3.50 -2.89
N ALA A 311 -35.73 4.73 -2.58
CA ALA A 311 -36.54 5.66 -1.81
C ALA A 311 -37.85 5.99 -2.55
N SER A 312 -38.82 6.52 -1.81
CA SER A 312 -40.12 6.90 -2.36
C SER A 312 -39.98 7.83 -3.56
N GLY A 313 -40.66 7.49 -4.66
CA GLY A 313 -40.60 8.27 -5.90
C GLY A 313 -39.58 7.80 -6.93
N TYR A 314 -38.80 6.76 -6.65
CA TYR A 314 -37.79 6.24 -7.57
C TYR A 314 -37.91 4.73 -7.76
N THR A 315 -37.42 4.24 -8.91
CA THR A 315 -37.40 2.83 -9.28
C THR A 315 -36.16 2.47 -10.14
N GLY A 316 -36.00 1.18 -10.44
CA GLY A 316 -34.85 0.59 -11.13
C GLY A 316 -33.69 0.25 -10.20
N SER A 317 -32.75 -0.57 -10.66
CA SER A 317 -31.63 -1.06 -9.83
C SER A 317 -30.70 0.04 -9.30
N LEU A 318 -30.57 1.15 -10.04
CA LEU A 318 -29.77 2.32 -9.66
C LEU A 318 -30.59 3.42 -8.97
N CYS A 319 -31.92 3.29 -8.89
CA CYS A 319 -32.83 4.29 -8.33
C CYS A 319 -32.66 5.70 -8.91
N LYS A 320 -32.35 5.78 -10.21
CA LYS A 320 -32.21 7.04 -10.98
C LYS A 320 -33.48 7.41 -11.75
N THR A 321 -34.41 6.47 -11.89
CA THR A 321 -35.64 6.67 -12.64
C THR A 321 -36.74 7.10 -11.69
N LYS A 322 -37.35 8.27 -11.93
CA LYS A 322 -38.54 8.71 -11.19
C LYS A 322 -39.72 7.78 -11.49
N CYS A 323 -40.67 7.66 -10.57
CA CYS A 323 -41.90 6.92 -10.83
C CYS A 323 -42.61 7.45 -12.08
N ASN A 324 -43.20 6.52 -12.83
CA ASN A 324 -44.08 6.87 -13.93
C ASN A 324 -45.29 7.66 -13.42
N LYS A 325 -45.92 8.41 -14.31
CA LYS A 325 -47.05 9.34 -14.05
C LYS A 325 -48.19 8.82 -13.18
N ASN A 326 -48.39 7.49 -13.13
CA ASN A 326 -49.47 6.81 -12.42
C ASN A 326 -49.03 6.04 -11.17
N LYS A 327 -47.76 6.17 -10.75
CA LYS A 327 -47.19 5.44 -9.62
C LYS A 327 -46.49 6.38 -8.65
N TYR A 328 -46.48 6.02 -7.36
CA TYR A 328 -45.77 6.76 -6.32
C TYR A 328 -45.27 5.85 -5.19
N GLY A 329 -44.60 6.42 -4.21
CA GLY A 329 -44.21 5.72 -2.98
C GLY A 329 -42.95 4.86 -3.14
N LEU A 330 -42.68 4.01 -2.15
CA LEU A 330 -41.49 3.18 -2.09
C LEU A 330 -41.42 2.24 -3.31
N ASN A 331 -40.30 2.25 -4.04
CA ASN A 331 -40.12 1.50 -5.28
C ASN A 331 -41.22 1.72 -6.34
N CYS A 332 -41.97 2.83 -6.28
CA CYS A 332 -43.12 3.08 -7.14
C CYS A 332 -44.22 2.00 -7.07
N SER A 333 -44.41 1.42 -5.89
CA SER A 333 -45.36 0.31 -5.70
C SER A 333 -46.83 0.78 -5.67
N GLU A 334 -47.08 2.01 -5.24
CA GLU A 334 -48.43 2.58 -5.08
C GLU A 334 -48.96 3.19 -6.37
N THR A 335 -50.27 3.18 -6.56
CA THR A 335 -50.94 3.73 -7.76
C THR A 335 -51.62 5.06 -7.44
N CYS A 336 -51.46 6.06 -8.31
CA CYS A 336 -52.13 7.35 -8.18
C CYS A 336 -53.66 7.20 -8.13
N GLY A 337 -54.32 8.06 -7.37
CA GLY A 337 -55.78 8.20 -7.41
C GLY A 337 -56.25 9.06 -8.59
N ASN A 338 -57.50 9.52 -8.53
CA ASN A 338 -58.17 10.23 -9.61
C ASN A 338 -57.90 11.74 -9.54
N CYS A 339 -56.67 12.17 -9.81
CA CYS A 339 -56.31 13.58 -9.85
C CYS A 339 -57.03 14.33 -10.99
N HIS A 340 -57.32 15.62 -10.77
CA HIS A 340 -57.93 16.50 -11.77
C HIS A 340 -57.12 16.54 -13.08
N ASP A 341 -57.81 16.57 -14.24
CA ASP A 341 -57.24 16.54 -15.61
C ASP A 341 -56.24 15.41 -15.91
N LEU A 342 -56.31 14.26 -15.20
CA LEU A 342 -55.28 13.21 -15.27
C LEU A 342 -53.86 13.73 -14.94
N SER A 343 -53.78 14.85 -14.20
CA SER A 343 -52.52 15.42 -13.75
C SER A 343 -51.72 14.38 -12.96
N GLU A 344 -50.40 14.37 -13.16
CA GLU A 344 -49.51 13.41 -12.52
C GLU A 344 -49.57 13.61 -11.01
N CYS A 345 -49.97 12.56 -10.27
CA CYS A 345 -49.89 12.64 -8.81
C CYS A 345 -48.44 12.80 -8.39
N HIS A 346 -48.20 13.46 -7.25
CA HIS A 346 -46.84 13.71 -6.79
C HIS A 346 -46.11 12.38 -6.53
N TYR A 347 -45.09 12.09 -7.34
CA TYR A 347 -44.41 10.81 -7.43
C TYR A 347 -43.85 10.26 -6.10
N ILE A 348 -43.63 11.10 -5.08
CA ILE A 348 -43.13 10.65 -3.76
C ILE A 348 -44.27 10.17 -2.84
N ASN A 349 -45.34 10.97 -2.69
CA ASN A 349 -46.36 10.78 -1.65
C ASN A 349 -47.77 10.49 -2.21
N GLY A 350 -47.99 10.68 -3.51
CA GLY A 350 -49.23 10.40 -4.21
C GLY A 350 -50.26 11.52 -4.18
N SER A 351 -49.92 12.72 -3.70
CA SER A 351 -50.87 13.82 -3.58
C SER A 351 -51.19 14.47 -4.94
N CYS A 352 -52.44 14.87 -5.14
CA CYS A 352 -52.90 15.56 -6.35
C CYS A 352 -52.83 17.09 -6.14
N LEU A 353 -51.87 17.76 -6.79
CA LEU A 353 -51.61 19.20 -6.62
C LEU A 353 -52.75 20.09 -7.11
N ASN A 354 -53.50 19.64 -8.11
CA ASN A 354 -54.63 20.38 -8.71
C ASN A 354 -55.99 19.90 -8.19
N GLY A 355 -56.02 19.18 -7.06
CA GLY A 355 -57.25 18.60 -6.53
C GLY A 355 -57.72 17.35 -7.28
N CYS A 356 -58.95 16.92 -6.96
CA CYS A 356 -59.52 15.67 -7.44
C CYS A 356 -60.43 15.86 -8.66
N GLY A 357 -60.44 14.86 -9.53
CA GLY A 357 -61.48 14.74 -10.55
C GLY A 357 -62.86 14.56 -9.91
N PRO A 358 -63.95 14.77 -10.69
CA PRO A 358 -65.31 14.63 -10.18
C PRO A 358 -65.54 13.25 -9.54
N GLY A 359 -66.21 13.23 -8.40
CA GLY A 359 -66.58 12.00 -7.68
C GLY A 359 -65.54 11.46 -6.70
N PHE A 360 -64.41 12.16 -6.51
CA PHE A 360 -63.34 11.77 -5.59
C PHE A 360 -62.93 12.91 -4.66
N LEU A 361 -62.44 12.55 -3.47
CA LEU A 361 -61.97 13.45 -2.40
C LEU A 361 -60.63 12.94 -1.82
N GLY A 362 -59.99 13.79 -1.02
CA GLY A 362 -58.79 13.50 -0.23
C GLY A 362 -57.52 13.95 -0.95
N GLU A 363 -56.42 14.10 -0.22
CA GLU A 363 -55.16 14.61 -0.79
C GLU A 363 -54.64 13.76 -1.96
N LYS A 364 -54.95 12.46 -1.97
CA LYS A 364 -54.55 11.51 -3.03
C LYS A 364 -55.68 11.13 -3.99
N CYS A 365 -56.88 11.69 -3.81
CA CYS A 365 -58.06 11.42 -4.65
C CYS A 365 -58.41 9.93 -4.79
N ASN A 366 -58.27 9.19 -3.70
CA ASN A 366 -58.57 7.76 -3.58
C ASN A 366 -59.86 7.47 -2.80
N LEU A 367 -60.51 8.50 -2.24
CA LEU A 367 -61.78 8.37 -1.54
C LEU A 367 -62.91 8.75 -2.49
N GLU A 368 -63.89 7.88 -2.67
CA GLU A 368 -65.12 8.19 -3.41
C GLU A 368 -66.01 9.15 -2.59
N CYS A 369 -66.84 9.95 -3.27
CA CYS A 369 -67.84 10.75 -2.57
C CYS A 369 -68.74 9.87 -1.68
N SER A 370 -69.00 10.35 -0.47
CA SER A 370 -69.95 9.70 0.45
C SER A 370 -71.32 9.51 -0.23
N PRO A 371 -72.06 8.44 0.11
CA PRO A 371 -73.39 8.21 -0.47
C PRO A 371 -74.29 9.45 -0.39
N GLY A 372 -74.87 9.82 -1.53
CA GLY A 372 -75.73 11.00 -1.65
C GLY A 372 -75.02 12.28 -2.10
N PHE A 373 -73.71 12.23 -2.37
CA PHE A 373 -72.93 13.36 -2.92
C PHE A 373 -72.22 12.97 -4.22
N TYR A 374 -72.03 13.94 -5.12
CA TYR A 374 -71.34 13.75 -6.40
C TYR A 374 -70.64 15.02 -6.90
N GLY A 375 -69.96 14.92 -8.04
CA GLY A 375 -69.34 16.05 -8.73
C GLY A 375 -67.97 16.45 -8.19
N VAL A 376 -67.46 17.60 -8.61
CA VAL A 376 -66.16 18.14 -8.15
C VAL A 376 -66.26 18.46 -6.66
N GLU A 377 -65.24 18.05 -5.90
CA GLU A 377 -65.17 18.21 -4.43
C GLU A 377 -66.35 17.58 -3.66
N CYS A 378 -67.16 16.72 -4.31
CA CYS A 378 -68.36 16.13 -3.73
C CYS A 378 -69.37 17.16 -3.18
N LEU A 379 -69.41 18.38 -3.75
CA LEU A 379 -70.28 19.45 -3.27
C LEU A 379 -71.73 19.35 -3.75
N GLN A 380 -72.02 18.50 -4.74
CA GLN A 380 -73.35 18.37 -5.31
C GLN A 380 -74.12 17.25 -4.60
N GLU A 381 -75.37 17.53 -4.23
CA GLU A 381 -76.23 16.53 -3.60
C GLU A 381 -77.00 15.72 -4.65
N CYS A 382 -76.99 14.40 -4.51
CA CYS A 382 -77.85 13.52 -5.28
C CYS A 382 -79.33 13.83 -5.02
N SER A 383 -80.16 13.59 -6.03
CA SER A 383 -81.61 13.73 -5.93
C SER A 383 -82.17 13.01 -4.71
N SER A 384 -83.08 13.64 -3.97
CA SER A 384 -83.69 13.12 -2.74
C SER A 384 -84.35 11.74 -2.92
N PHE A 385 -84.67 11.37 -4.17
CA PHE A 385 -85.27 10.11 -4.56
C PHE A 385 -84.27 8.95 -4.72
N CYS A 386 -82.97 9.22 -4.84
CA CYS A 386 -81.90 8.21 -4.83
C CYS A 386 -80.75 8.50 -3.83
N LYS A 387 -80.84 9.59 -3.03
CA LYS A 387 -79.86 10.07 -2.03
C LYS A 387 -79.47 9.04 -0.95
N ARG A 388 -80.35 8.08 -0.63
CA ARG A 388 -80.14 7.10 0.47
C ARG A 388 -79.56 5.75 0.03
N SER A 389 -79.29 5.56 -1.27
CA SER A 389 -78.77 4.30 -1.81
C SER A 389 -77.44 4.53 -2.52
N ARG A 390 -76.64 3.48 -2.72
CA ARG A 390 -75.48 3.48 -3.64
C ARG A 390 -75.90 3.55 -5.12
N ASP A 391 -77.14 3.96 -5.39
CA ASP A 391 -77.75 4.02 -6.70
C ASP A 391 -77.40 5.32 -7.45
N CYS A 392 -76.96 6.37 -6.74
CA CYS A 392 -76.46 7.59 -7.35
C CYS A 392 -74.98 7.43 -7.75
N ASN A 393 -74.65 7.71 -9.00
CA ASN A 393 -73.28 7.70 -9.49
C ASN A 393 -72.49 8.87 -8.88
N HIS A 394 -71.43 8.56 -8.11
CA HIS A 394 -70.63 9.57 -7.40
C HIS A 394 -69.90 10.56 -8.34
N VAL A 395 -69.66 10.24 -9.61
CA VAL A 395 -69.02 11.15 -10.59
C VAL A 395 -70.04 12.08 -11.22
N THR A 396 -71.18 11.55 -11.66
CA THR A 396 -72.13 12.23 -12.56
C THR A 396 -73.46 12.61 -11.93
N GLY A 397 -73.81 12.06 -10.77
CA GLY A 397 -75.10 12.28 -10.10
C GLY A 397 -76.24 11.40 -10.59
N PHE A 398 -76.00 10.57 -11.62
CA PHE A 398 -77.04 9.76 -12.27
C PHE A 398 -77.57 8.61 -11.38
N CYS A 399 -78.89 8.45 -11.28
CA CYS A 399 -79.51 7.35 -10.52
C CYS A 399 -79.63 6.06 -11.40
N LYS A 400 -78.83 5.02 -11.09
CA LYS A 400 -78.69 3.77 -11.87
C LYS A 400 -79.98 2.97 -12.06
N ASN A 401 -80.91 3.02 -11.11
CA ASN A 401 -82.19 2.30 -11.17
C ASN A 401 -83.35 3.15 -11.72
N GLY A 402 -83.01 4.28 -12.35
CA GLY A 402 -83.99 5.26 -12.80
C GLY A 402 -84.66 6.01 -11.65
N CYS A 403 -85.55 6.92 -12.01
CA CYS A 403 -86.34 7.67 -11.04
C CYS A 403 -87.52 6.83 -10.56
N LYS A 404 -88.04 7.12 -9.35
CA LYS A 404 -89.31 6.54 -8.90
C LYS A 404 -90.42 6.85 -9.92
N THR A 405 -91.43 5.98 -10.00
CA THR A 405 -92.56 6.06 -10.94
C THR A 405 -93.11 7.49 -11.06
N GLY A 406 -93.10 8.07 -12.27
CA GLY A 406 -93.59 9.43 -12.54
C GLY A 406 -92.53 10.50 -12.83
N TRP A 407 -91.24 10.17 -12.82
CA TRP A 407 -90.14 11.12 -12.99
C TRP A 407 -89.18 10.69 -14.12
N GLN A 408 -88.59 11.62 -14.87
CA GLN A 408 -87.76 11.35 -16.05
C GLN A 408 -86.49 12.25 -16.04
N GLY A 409 -85.44 11.86 -16.79
CA GLY A 409 -84.18 12.61 -16.89
C GLY A 409 -83.04 12.09 -16.00
N SER A 410 -81.81 12.58 -16.21
CA SER A 410 -80.58 12.09 -15.56
C SER A 410 -80.53 12.35 -14.04
N ASP A 411 -81.25 13.37 -13.58
CA ASP A 411 -81.17 13.88 -12.20
C ASP A 411 -82.53 13.75 -11.47
N CYS A 412 -83.52 13.12 -12.09
CA CYS A 412 -84.87 12.94 -11.55
C CYS A 412 -85.58 14.26 -11.17
N PHE A 413 -85.50 15.27 -12.03
CA PHE A 413 -86.27 16.50 -11.91
C PHE A 413 -87.56 16.45 -12.75
N GLU A 414 -88.60 17.16 -12.29
CA GLU A 414 -89.85 17.39 -13.02
C GLU A 414 -89.59 18.27 -14.25
N GLU A 415 -90.10 17.90 -15.43
CA GLU A 415 -90.20 18.82 -16.57
C GLU A 415 -91.07 20.05 -16.24
N ASP A 416 -91.92 19.98 -15.21
CA ASP A 416 -92.88 21.03 -14.86
C ASP A 416 -92.29 22.25 -14.12
N LYS A 417 -91.09 22.16 -13.52
CA LYS A 417 -90.45 23.33 -12.88
C LYS A 417 -89.51 24.13 -13.78
N ARG A 418 -89.12 23.60 -14.94
CA ARG A 418 -88.35 24.35 -15.94
C ARG A 418 -89.17 25.54 -16.45
N ASN A 419 -90.48 25.34 -16.63
CA ASN A 419 -91.39 26.39 -17.08
C ASN A 419 -91.72 27.42 -15.99
N GLU A 420 -91.78 27.04 -14.70
CA GLU A 420 -91.92 28.01 -13.59
C GLU A 420 -90.65 28.84 -13.36
N MET A 421 -89.47 28.25 -13.51
CA MET A 421 -88.18 28.94 -13.34
C MET A 421 -87.84 29.85 -14.53
N LEU A 422 -88.25 29.49 -15.76
CA LEU A 422 -88.20 30.36 -16.95
C LEU A 422 -89.29 31.46 -16.93
N ALA A 423 -90.48 31.19 -16.36
CA ALA A 423 -91.53 32.20 -16.17
C ALA A 423 -91.20 33.23 -15.07
N SER A 424 -90.43 32.84 -14.05
CA SER A 424 -89.97 33.75 -13.00
C SER A 424 -88.77 34.60 -13.44
N THR A 425 -87.81 34.04 -14.18
CA THR A 425 -86.68 34.80 -14.75
C THR A 425 -87.13 35.78 -15.85
N SER A 426 -88.16 35.45 -16.63
CA SER A 426 -88.75 36.38 -17.63
C SER A 426 -89.53 37.54 -17.00
N ARG A 427 -90.24 37.34 -15.88
CA ARG A 427 -90.89 38.44 -15.10
C ARG A 427 -89.87 39.37 -14.43
N ILE A 428 -88.78 38.83 -13.88
CA ILE A 428 -87.68 39.62 -13.29
C ILE A 428 -86.90 40.39 -14.37
N SER A 429 -86.73 39.81 -15.56
CA SER A 429 -86.13 40.47 -16.74
C SER A 429 -86.94 41.67 -17.25
N GLN A 430 -88.27 41.57 -17.28
CA GLN A 430 -89.15 42.68 -17.70
C GLN A 430 -89.21 43.82 -16.67
N GLN A 431 -89.28 43.52 -15.36
CA GLN A 431 -89.26 44.54 -14.31
C GLN A 431 -87.90 45.27 -14.21
N ASN A 432 -86.78 44.57 -14.45
CA ASN A 432 -85.46 45.20 -14.50
C ASN A 432 -85.23 46.03 -15.77
N LYS A 433 -85.83 45.68 -16.92
CA LYS A 433 -85.79 46.53 -18.13
C LYS A 433 -86.53 47.86 -17.95
N GLN A 434 -87.65 47.89 -17.22
CA GLN A 434 -88.38 49.13 -16.90
C GLN A 434 -87.66 50.01 -15.86
N ARG A 435 -86.92 49.43 -14.90
CA ARG A 435 -86.10 50.21 -13.95
C ARG A 435 -84.85 50.83 -14.59
N VAL A 436 -84.20 50.14 -15.52
CA VAL A 436 -82.97 50.62 -16.18
C VAL A 436 -83.26 51.72 -17.22
N SER A 437 -84.45 51.72 -17.87
CA SER A 437 -84.84 52.80 -18.81
C SER A 437 -85.11 54.15 -18.13
N THR A 438 -85.53 54.13 -16.86
CA THR A 438 -85.88 55.35 -16.10
C THR A 438 -84.65 56.04 -15.52
N VAL A 439 -83.60 55.28 -15.18
CA VAL A 439 -82.33 55.83 -14.65
C VAL A 439 -81.43 56.41 -15.75
N LYS A 440 -81.46 55.84 -16.97
CA LYS A 440 -80.63 56.32 -18.10
C LYS A 440 -81.01 57.68 -18.70
N ARG A 441 -82.16 58.26 -18.34
CA ARG A 441 -82.59 59.60 -18.81
C ARG A 441 -82.17 60.76 -17.90
N MET A 442 -81.58 60.52 -16.73
CA MET A 442 -81.34 61.57 -15.73
C MET A 442 -79.87 61.96 -15.48
N GLN A 443 -78.88 61.29 -16.08
CA GLN A 443 -77.46 61.60 -15.85
C GLN A 443 -76.69 61.80 -17.17
N LEU A 444 -77.03 62.87 -17.88
CA LEU A 444 -76.25 63.45 -18.98
C LEU A 444 -76.22 64.98 -18.79
N ARG A 445 -75.45 65.47 -17.80
CA ARG A 445 -74.93 66.86 -17.74
C ARG A 445 -73.63 66.93 -16.92
N LEU A 446 -72.49 66.90 -17.64
CA LEU A 446 -71.28 67.78 -17.52
C LEU A 446 -70.49 67.86 -16.18
N PRO A 447 -69.25 68.42 -16.17
CA PRO A 447 -68.07 68.10 -16.99
C PRO A 447 -66.75 67.94 -16.15
N THR A 448 -65.68 67.61 -16.88
CA THR A 448 -64.24 67.45 -16.55
C THR A 448 -63.57 68.59 -15.77
N VAL A 449 -62.59 68.27 -14.89
CA VAL A 449 -61.35 69.07 -14.67
C VAL A 449 -60.17 68.18 -14.21
N ASP A 450 -59.15 68.18 -15.07
CA ASP A 450 -57.70 68.33 -14.91
C ASP A 450 -56.85 67.85 -13.70
N ILE A 451 -55.67 67.38 -14.13
CA ILE A 451 -54.40 66.87 -13.58
C ILE A 451 -53.87 67.47 -12.25
N ARG A 452 -53.20 66.63 -11.42
CA ARG A 452 -51.82 66.88 -10.94
C ARG A 452 -51.18 65.77 -10.07
N SER A 453 -49.93 65.48 -10.44
CA SER A 453 -48.79 64.88 -9.70
C SER A 453 -48.64 63.37 -9.74
#